data_AF-A0A4Y2MT50-F1
#
_entry.id   AF-A0A4Y2MT50-F1
#
_cell.length_a   1.000
_cell.length_b   1.000
_cell.length_c   1.000
_cell.angle_alpha   90.00
_cell.angle_beta   90.00
_cell.angle_gamma   90.00
#
_symmetry.space_group_name_H-M   'P 1'
#
loop_
_entity.id
_entity.type
_entity.pdbx_description
1 polymer ?
#
loop_
_entity_poly.entity_id
_entity_poly.type
_entity_poly.pdbx_seq_one_letter_code
_entity_poly.pdbx_strand_id
1 'polypeptide(L)'
;MEKKKLKNVDEPVDIGDVSTKSYVDLIKNGLKSDIVELQKRSLIHSEHGDFDAKGKIIGNVKDPLNSLNVVNKQFFERNALSQTNTIPSEEFYDLKGIPLKNLSNPQDKNDAVPK
;
A
#
# COMPACT_ATOMS: atom_id res chain seq x y z
N MET A 1 1.19 50.59 31.45
CA MET A 1 0.98 50.74 30.00
C MET A 1 -0.16 49.83 29.56
N GLU A 2 -1.16 50.37 28.88
CA GLU A 2 -2.28 49.60 28.33
C GLU A 2 -1.82 48.80 27.11
N LYS A 3 -2.19 47.51 27.02
CA LYS A 3 -1.91 46.69 25.84
C LYS A 3 -2.88 47.07 24.72
N LYS A 4 -2.39 47.76 23.69
CA LYS A 4 -3.16 48.05 22.48
C LYS A 4 -3.17 46.81 21.58
N LYS A 5 -4.32 46.52 20.97
CA LYS A 5 -4.50 45.43 20.00
C LYS A 5 -4.53 46.00 18.58
N LEU A 6 -3.78 45.39 17.67
CA LEU A 6 -3.88 45.62 16.23
C LEU A 6 -5.13 44.91 15.70
N LYS A 7 -5.90 45.58 14.83
CA LYS A 7 -7.13 45.08 14.20
C LYS A 7 -7.24 45.65 12.79
N ASN A 8 -8.05 45.03 11.94
CA ASN A 8 -8.32 45.44 10.55
C ASN A 8 -7.04 45.55 9.71
N VAL A 9 -6.18 44.54 9.80
CA VAL A 9 -5.01 44.39 8.93
C VAL A 9 -5.39 43.49 7.77
N ASP A 10 -4.87 43.78 6.59
CA ASP A 10 -5.08 42.96 5.40
C ASP A 10 -4.34 41.63 5.50
N GLU A 11 -4.56 40.74 4.52
CA GLU A 11 -3.83 39.47 4.45
C GLU A 11 -2.33 39.71 4.20
N PRO A 12 -1.44 38.95 4.87
CA PRO A 12 0.01 39.09 4.71
C PRO A 12 0.44 38.67 3.30
N VAL A 13 1.41 39.39 2.73
CA VAL A 13 1.99 39.09 1.42
C VAL A 13 3.45 38.66 1.55
N ASP A 14 4.17 39.24 2.53
CA ASP A 14 5.56 38.91 2.86
C ASP A 14 5.66 38.16 4.20
N ILE A 15 6.78 37.47 4.42
CA ILE A 15 7.04 36.68 5.63
C ILE A 15 7.14 37.55 6.90
N GLY A 16 7.46 38.84 6.75
CA GLY A 16 7.51 39.81 7.84
C GLY A 16 6.16 40.41 8.24
N ASP A 17 5.10 40.18 7.47
CA ASP A 17 3.83 40.88 7.64
C ASP A 17 3.05 40.44 8.89
N VAL A 18 2.33 41.39 9.48
CA VAL A 18 1.46 41.12 10.62
C VAL A 18 0.23 40.35 10.14
N SER A 19 -0.13 39.27 10.82
CA SER A 19 -1.26 38.43 10.44
C SER A 19 -2.35 38.43 11.50
N THR A 20 -3.61 38.30 11.08
CA THR A 20 -4.72 38.07 12.01
C THR A 20 -4.70 36.63 12.53
N LYS A 21 -5.24 36.41 13.73
CA LYS A 21 -5.44 35.05 14.27
C LYS A 21 -6.29 34.19 13.33
N SER A 22 -7.32 34.77 12.73
CA SER A 22 -8.20 34.07 11.78
C SER A 22 -7.42 33.54 10.57
N TYR A 23 -6.55 34.37 10.00
CA TYR A 23 -5.71 33.98 8.87
C TYR A 23 -4.77 32.81 9.24
N VAL A 24 -4.07 32.91 10.37
CA VAL A 24 -3.16 31.85 10.84
C VAL A 24 -3.89 30.54 11.14
N ASP A 25 -5.06 30.62 11.77
CA ASP A 25 -5.88 29.44 12.08
C ASP A 25 -6.40 28.77 10.78
N LEU A 26 -6.76 29.56 9.76
CA LEU A 26 -7.20 29.06 8.44
C LEU A 26 -6.09 28.28 7.73
N ILE A 27 -4.87 28.85 7.65
CA ILE A 27 -3.71 28.17 7.07
C ILE A 27 -3.38 26.87 7.83
N LYS A 28 -3.39 26.93 9.16
CA LYS A 28 -3.11 25.76 10.01
C LYS A 28 -4.13 24.64 9.81
N ASN A 29 -5.41 24.99 9.65
CA ASN A 29 -6.46 24.02 9.37
C ASN A 29 -6.35 23.43 7.97
N GLY A 30 -5.99 24.24 6.96
CA GLY A 30 -5.67 23.77 5.61
C GLY A 30 -4.54 22.74 5.62
N LEU A 31 -3.40 23.09 6.22
CA LEU A 31 -2.24 22.18 6.34
C LEU A 31 -2.58 20.87 7.08
N LYS A 32 -3.38 20.95 8.15
CA LYS A 32 -3.86 19.75 8.85
C LYS A 32 -4.73 18.87 7.95
N SER A 33 -5.60 19.47 7.15
CA SER A 33 -6.45 18.74 6.20
C SER A 33 -5.59 18.00 5.17
N ASP A 34 -4.60 18.67 4.58
CA ASP A 34 -3.72 18.09 3.58
C ASP A 34 -2.89 16.92 4.14
N ILE A 35 -2.37 17.07 5.37
CA ILE A 35 -1.64 15.99 6.06
C ILE A 35 -2.55 14.78 6.29
N VAL A 36 -3.79 14.99 6.75
CA VAL A 36 -4.74 13.90 6.96
C VAL A 36 -5.08 13.20 5.64
N GLU A 37 -5.22 13.95 4.56
CA GLU A 37 -5.48 13.38 3.23
C GLU A 37 -4.28 12.57 2.72
N LEU A 38 -3.06 13.07 2.87
CA LEU A 38 -1.83 12.34 2.55
C LEU A 38 -1.71 11.05 3.35
N GLN A 39 -2.04 11.07 4.65
CA GLN A 39 -2.04 9.87 5.50
C GLN A 39 -3.05 8.83 5.04
N LYS A 40 -4.21 9.24 4.51
CA LYS A 40 -5.22 8.31 3.96
C LYS A 40 -4.76 7.64 2.66
N ARG A 41 -3.87 8.29 1.90
CA ARG A 41 -3.40 7.84 0.58
C ARG A 41 -2.03 7.16 0.62
N SER A 42 -1.35 7.16 1.77
CA SER A 42 -0.01 6.62 1.92
C SER A 42 0.00 5.28 2.63
N LEU A 43 1.00 4.43 2.34
CA LEU A 43 1.33 3.31 3.20
C LEU A 43 1.87 3.85 4.52
N ILE A 44 1.50 3.19 5.62
CA ILE A 44 2.04 3.53 6.95
C ILE A 44 3.26 2.67 7.24
N HIS A 45 3.98 2.96 8.32
CA HIS A 45 5.05 2.09 8.80
C HIS A 45 4.50 1.06 9.80
N SER A 46 5.04 -0.16 9.74
CA SER A 46 4.87 -1.21 10.76
C SER A 46 5.66 -0.85 12.02
N GLU A 47 5.48 -1.63 13.10
CA GLU A 47 6.26 -1.50 14.33
C GLU A 47 7.78 -1.66 14.12
N HIS A 48 8.18 -2.27 13.00
CA HIS A 48 9.57 -2.52 12.64
C HIS A 48 10.13 -1.55 11.59
N GLY A 49 9.32 -0.57 11.15
CA GLY A 49 9.75 0.45 10.18
C GLY A 49 9.58 0.03 8.71
N ASP A 50 8.92 -1.09 8.43
CA ASP A 50 8.57 -1.49 7.05
C ASP A 50 7.27 -0.82 6.60
N PHE A 51 7.06 -0.64 5.30
CA PHE A 51 5.77 -0.19 4.80
C PHE A 51 4.70 -1.28 4.97
N ASP A 52 3.59 -0.93 5.60
CA ASP A 52 2.46 -1.81 5.87
C ASP A 52 1.20 -1.38 5.07
N ALA A 53 0.68 -2.32 4.28
CA ALA A 53 -0.56 -2.16 3.53
C ALA A 53 -1.83 -2.32 4.41
N LYS A 54 -1.69 -2.70 5.69
CA LYS A 54 -2.78 -2.92 6.66
C LYS A 54 -3.86 -3.85 6.10
N GLY A 55 -3.42 -5.00 5.60
CA GLY A 55 -4.29 -6.03 5.01
C GLY A 55 -4.97 -5.63 3.69
N LYS A 56 -4.57 -4.52 3.05
CA LYS A 56 -5.11 -4.10 1.75
C LYS A 56 -4.32 -4.71 0.61
N ILE A 57 -4.99 -4.84 -0.53
CA ILE A 57 -4.39 -5.29 -1.78
C ILE A 57 -3.46 -4.18 -2.31
N ILE A 58 -2.24 -4.57 -2.70
CA ILE A 58 -1.33 -3.71 -3.47
C ILE A 58 -1.55 -3.99 -4.96
N GLY A 59 -2.27 -3.10 -5.64
CA GLY A 59 -2.55 -3.20 -7.07
C GLY A 59 -1.46 -2.57 -7.95
N ASN A 60 -1.55 -2.82 -9.26
CA ASN A 60 -0.68 -2.22 -10.30
C ASN A 60 0.83 -2.46 -10.11
N VAL A 61 1.19 -3.56 -9.46
CA VAL A 61 2.58 -4.01 -9.31
C VAL A 61 3.05 -4.59 -10.65
N LYS A 62 4.13 -4.03 -11.21
CA LYS A 62 4.72 -4.51 -12.46
C LYS A 62 5.38 -5.88 -12.30
N ASP A 63 5.73 -6.51 -13.42
CA ASP A 63 6.52 -7.74 -13.40
C ASP A 63 7.88 -7.51 -12.72
N PRO A 64 8.35 -8.46 -11.89
CA PRO A 64 9.65 -8.36 -11.23
C PRO A 64 10.79 -8.40 -12.25
N LEU A 65 11.83 -7.60 -12.01
CA LEU A 65 13.04 -7.54 -12.85
C LEU A 65 14.21 -8.30 -12.23
N ASN A 66 14.18 -8.51 -10.91
CA ASN A 66 15.20 -9.23 -10.16
C ASN A 66 14.59 -9.92 -8.92
N SER A 67 15.39 -10.70 -8.22
CA SER A 67 14.97 -11.53 -7.09
C SER A 67 14.54 -10.77 -5.82
N LEU A 68 14.76 -9.44 -5.76
CA LEU A 68 14.33 -8.61 -4.64
C LEU A 68 12.97 -7.95 -4.89
N ASN A 69 12.42 -8.11 -6.10
CA ASN A 69 11.11 -7.56 -6.42
C ASN A 69 10.00 -8.51 -5.99
N VAL A 70 8.89 -7.94 -5.56
CA VAL A 70 7.66 -8.69 -5.29
C VAL A 70 7.09 -9.25 -6.60
N VAL A 71 6.51 -10.43 -6.51
CA VAL A 71 5.83 -11.10 -7.63
C VAL A 71 4.36 -10.68 -7.65
N ASN A 72 3.87 -10.21 -8.80
CA ASN A 72 2.43 -10.01 -9.01
C ASN A 72 1.74 -11.32 -9.45
N LYS A 73 0.41 -11.39 -9.29
CA LYS A 73 -0.39 -12.59 -9.61
C LYS A 73 -0.20 -13.06 -11.07
N GLN A 74 -0.23 -12.15 -12.03
CA GLN A 74 -0.13 -12.49 -13.45
C GLN A 74 1.25 -13.07 -13.80
N PHE A 75 2.32 -12.54 -13.20
CA PHE A 75 3.67 -13.08 -13.36
C PHE A 75 3.77 -14.48 -12.78
N PHE A 76 3.22 -14.70 -11.59
CA PHE A 76 3.19 -16.02 -10.94
C PHE A 76 2.46 -17.05 -11.80
N GLU A 77 1.24 -16.76 -12.25
CA GLU A 77 0.44 -17.70 -13.05
C GLU A 77 1.13 -18.08 -14.36
N ARG A 78 1.71 -17.10 -15.06
CA ARG A 78 2.39 -17.33 -16.35
C ARG A 78 3.69 -18.12 -16.21
N ASN A 79 4.47 -17.89 -15.15
CA ASN A 79 5.83 -18.42 -15.05
C ASN A 79 5.95 -19.64 -14.13
N ALA A 80 5.14 -19.70 -13.06
CA ALA A 80 5.21 -20.78 -12.07
C ALA A 80 4.13 -21.85 -12.27
N LEU A 81 3.01 -21.52 -12.93
CA LEU A 81 1.91 -22.47 -13.11
C LEU A 81 1.78 -22.93 -14.58
N SER A 82 1.38 -24.19 -14.76
CA SER A 82 0.85 -24.76 -15.99
C SER A 82 -0.52 -25.34 -15.71
N GLN A 83 -1.55 -24.92 -16.43
CA GLN A 83 -2.84 -25.62 -16.37
C GLN A 83 -2.70 -27.01 -16.97
N THR A 84 -3.13 -28.03 -16.22
CA THR A 84 -3.18 -29.40 -16.73
C THR A 84 -4.56 -29.63 -17.34
N ASN A 85 -4.65 -29.76 -18.66
CA ASN A 85 -5.90 -29.96 -19.41
C ASN A 85 -6.51 -31.37 -19.23
N THR A 86 -6.27 -32.03 -18.11
CA THR A 86 -6.66 -33.42 -17.88
C THR A 86 -8.15 -33.58 -17.62
N ILE A 87 -8.83 -32.56 -17.05
CA ILE A 87 -10.29 -32.60 -16.80
C ILE A 87 -10.91 -31.20 -17.09
N PRO A 88 -11.81 -31.05 -18.08
CA PRO A 88 -12.36 -29.75 -18.48
C PRO A 88 -13.20 -29.01 -17.42
N SER A 89 -13.64 -29.69 -16.37
CA SER A 89 -14.48 -29.14 -15.30
C SER A 89 -13.72 -28.76 -14.02
N GLU A 90 -12.42 -29.05 -13.96
CA GLU A 90 -11.61 -28.86 -12.75
C GLU A 90 -10.30 -28.13 -13.13
N GLU A 91 -10.08 -26.94 -12.59
CA GLU A 91 -8.85 -26.16 -12.83
C GLU A 91 -7.69 -26.72 -12.01
N PHE A 92 -6.96 -27.67 -12.58
CA PHE A 92 -5.74 -28.20 -12.00
C PHE A 92 -4.50 -27.46 -12.49
N TYR A 93 -3.58 -27.19 -11.58
CA TYR A 93 -2.33 -26.50 -11.87
C TYR A 93 -1.12 -27.35 -11.46
N ASP A 94 -0.17 -27.49 -12.37
CA ASP A 94 1.18 -28.01 -12.10
C ASP A 94 2.13 -26.83 -11.84
N LEU A 95 3.04 -26.98 -10.88
CA LEU A 95 4.09 -26.01 -10.55
C LEU A 95 5.28 -26.01 -11.51
N LYS A 96 5.12 -26.53 -12.75
CA LYS A 96 6.18 -26.60 -13.77
C LYS A 96 7.46 -27.29 -13.28
N GLY A 97 7.29 -28.31 -12.44
CA GLY A 97 8.42 -29.02 -11.83
C GLY A 97 9.17 -28.23 -10.75
N ILE A 98 8.64 -27.10 -10.27
CA ILE A 98 9.17 -26.41 -9.08
C ILE A 98 8.87 -27.29 -7.85
N PRO A 99 9.90 -27.71 -7.08
CA PRO A 99 9.69 -28.54 -5.90
C PRO A 99 8.88 -27.80 -4.84
N LEU A 100 7.74 -28.38 -4.44
CA LEU A 100 6.96 -27.92 -3.29
C LEU A 100 7.39 -28.72 -2.05
N LYS A 101 7.76 -28.02 -0.99
CA LYS A 101 8.21 -28.62 0.28
C LYS A 101 7.25 -28.25 1.41
N ASN A 102 7.30 -29.02 2.51
CA ASN A 102 6.48 -28.80 3.71
C ASN A 102 4.97 -28.87 3.44
N LEU A 103 4.54 -29.79 2.57
CA LEU A 103 3.14 -30.10 2.36
C LEU A 103 2.56 -30.80 3.60
N SER A 104 1.37 -30.36 4.01
CA SER A 104 0.55 -31.07 4.99
C SER A 104 0.13 -32.44 4.45
N ASN A 105 -0.34 -33.33 5.33
CA ASN A 105 -0.95 -34.58 4.88
C ASN A 105 -2.19 -34.25 4.00
N PRO A 106 -2.33 -34.87 2.81
CA PRO A 106 -3.46 -34.65 1.93
C PRO A 106 -4.77 -35.04 2.63
N GLN A 107 -5.80 -34.19 2.49
CA GLN A 107 -7.14 -34.37 3.02
C GLN A 107 -8.16 -34.68 1.91
N ASP A 108 -7.88 -34.24 0.68
CA ASP A 108 -8.68 -34.53 -0.51
C ASP A 108 -7.90 -35.39 -1.52
N LYS A 109 -8.62 -36.11 -2.39
CA LYS A 109 -8.05 -36.91 -3.48
C LYS A 109 -7.22 -36.09 -4.47
N ASN A 110 -7.47 -34.78 -4.53
CA ASN A 110 -6.84 -33.85 -5.46
C ASN A 110 -5.69 -33.05 -4.81
N ASP A 111 -5.38 -33.29 -3.53
CA ASP A 111 -4.28 -32.61 -2.86
C ASP A 111 -2.92 -33.05 -3.41
N ALA A 112 -1.97 -32.11 -3.43
CA ALA A 112 -0.59 -32.40 -3.79
C ALA A 112 0.03 -33.38 -2.79
N VAL A 113 0.60 -34.48 -3.29
CA VAL A 113 1.26 -35.50 -2.47
C VAL A 113 2.78 -35.44 -2.64
N PRO A 114 3.57 -35.62 -1.56
CA PRO A 114 5.00 -35.83 -1.69
C PRO A 114 5.27 -37.10 -2.50
N LYS A 115 6.26 -37.06 -3.40
CA LYS A 115 6.80 -38.26 -4.07
C LYS A 115 7.96 -38.84 -3.29
#